data_AF-A0A7S1U6C8-F1
#
_entry.id   AF-A0A7S1U6C8-F1
#
_cell.length_a   1.000
_cell.length_b   1.000
_cell.length_c   1.000
_cell.angle_alpha   90.00
_cell.angle_beta   90.00
_cell.angle_gamma   90.00
#
_symmetry.space_group_name_H-M   'P 1'
#
loop_
_entity.id
_entity.type
_entity.pdbx_description
1 polymer ?
#
loop_
_entity_poly.entity_id
_entity_poly.type
_entity_poly.pdbx_seq_one_letter_code
_entity_poly.pdbx_strand_id
1 'polypeptide(L)'
;MATIRRQASLRPTPRGPMAQESVTPKTPRKGDFFGSMAQEPVTQKTPAKGEFSDSTDEATTGLRVGDLIMLGSAILSIAFLMTVIAQDYGMIDLHSKDFMKDGFCVSNKDTPLLQSHILCFYGDTIAALILGYLGYRYRDMQGAAPVKMGALATFMHGLGHLGAWSDMQKEGWENDPVLQMAPAMRGDPLEKVIGGLIGLWFFFFLLLRSAPHMPQVDAAIHAAIQAPILYYYVPQRFGFTWVQTVLMVIPIFYMVFWNPKKDIFYDLNATVIVLPVAVMAWAEGGACDYGYKAIGGHFWYDTSIYVGMLVYYYLALGYQSKVEKSQAQELSKAKAA
;
A
#
# COMPACT_ATOMS: atom_id res chain seq x y z
N MET A 1 12.12 29.27 51.04
CA MET A 1 12.90 30.28 50.29
C MET A 1 12.80 29.95 48.82
N ALA A 2 11.97 30.69 48.08
CA ALA A 2 11.66 30.42 46.68
C ALA A 2 12.56 31.27 45.78
N THR A 3 13.37 30.61 44.95
CA THR A 3 14.32 31.26 44.03
C THR A 3 13.66 31.50 42.68
N ILE A 4 13.25 32.74 42.45
CA ILE A 4 12.71 33.23 41.17
C ILE A 4 13.90 33.46 40.21
N ARG A 5 14.07 32.61 39.20
CA ARG A 5 15.02 32.81 38.09
C ARG A 5 14.35 33.65 36.99
N ARG A 6 14.81 34.90 36.83
CA ARG A 6 14.47 35.76 35.70
C ARG A 6 15.14 35.23 34.43
N GLN A 7 14.35 34.92 33.40
CA GLN A 7 14.85 34.72 32.04
C GLN A 7 14.95 36.07 31.33
N ALA A 8 16.13 36.35 30.77
CA ALA A 8 16.40 37.53 29.96
C ALA A 8 15.85 37.34 28.55
N SER A 9 15.00 38.25 28.12
CA SER A 9 14.48 38.37 26.76
C SER A 9 15.55 38.99 25.86
N LEU A 10 16.09 38.23 24.91
CA LEU A 10 16.89 38.76 23.81
C LEU A 10 15.94 39.10 22.65
N ARG A 11 15.81 40.40 22.35
CA ARG A 11 15.09 40.89 21.17
C ARG A 11 15.96 40.70 19.91
N PRO A 12 15.41 40.19 18.80
CA PRO A 12 16.10 40.22 17.52
C PRO A 12 16.01 41.61 16.87
N THR A 13 17.12 42.05 16.29
CA THR A 13 17.26 43.25 15.45
C THR A 13 16.56 43.10 14.10
N PRO A 14 16.02 44.18 13.51
CA PRO A 14 15.39 44.14 12.19
C PRO A 14 16.46 44.05 11.08
N ARG A 15 16.32 43.08 10.17
CA ARG A 15 17.08 43.05 8.90
C ARG A 15 16.33 43.90 7.87
N GLY A 16 17.06 44.82 7.23
CA GLY A 16 16.55 45.68 6.16
C GLY A 16 16.26 44.94 4.85
N PRO A 17 15.62 45.62 3.88
CA PRO A 17 15.18 45.02 2.64
C PRO A 17 16.35 44.77 1.68
N MET A 18 16.47 43.53 1.20
CA MET A 18 17.33 43.19 0.05
C MET A 18 16.61 43.54 -1.25
N ALA A 19 17.30 44.28 -2.11
CA ALA A 19 16.87 44.65 -3.44
C ALA A 19 16.65 43.40 -4.32
N GLN A 20 15.54 43.39 -5.05
CA GLN A 20 15.24 42.39 -6.07
C GLN A 20 15.85 42.84 -7.40
N GLU A 21 16.83 42.09 -7.91
CA GLU A 21 17.24 42.14 -9.31
C GLU A 21 16.25 41.34 -10.17
N SER A 22 15.61 42.02 -11.12
CA SER A 22 14.74 41.43 -12.12
C SER A 22 15.57 40.78 -13.23
N VAL A 23 15.73 39.46 -13.19
CA VAL A 23 16.28 38.68 -14.29
C VAL A 23 15.13 38.22 -15.19
N THR A 24 15.06 38.77 -16.39
CA THR A 24 14.15 38.33 -17.45
C THR A 24 14.63 37.00 -18.04
N PRO A 25 13.76 35.97 -18.15
CA PRO A 25 14.14 34.72 -18.78
C PRO A 25 14.11 34.85 -20.30
N LYS A 26 15.26 34.59 -20.95
CA LYS A 26 15.35 34.34 -22.39
C LYS A 26 14.72 32.98 -22.70
N THR A 27 13.72 32.99 -23.58
CA THR A 27 13.10 31.81 -24.18
C THR A 27 14.13 31.02 -25.02
N PRO A 28 14.27 29.70 -24.82
CA PRO A 28 15.08 28.87 -25.71
C PRO A 28 14.37 28.67 -27.05
N ARG A 29 15.12 28.85 -28.14
CA ARG A 29 14.71 28.48 -29.50
C ARG A 29 14.51 26.97 -29.59
N LYS A 30 13.36 26.55 -30.09
CA LYS A 30 13.14 25.20 -30.66
C LYS A 30 14.00 25.08 -31.92
N GLY A 31 14.99 24.20 -31.89
CA GLY A 31 15.80 23.87 -33.06
C GLY A 31 16.89 22.87 -32.70
N ASP A 32 16.79 21.69 -33.31
CA ASP A 32 17.89 20.83 -33.69
C ASP A 32 18.66 20.12 -32.56
N PHE A 33 18.08 19.02 -32.02
CA PHE A 33 18.92 18.00 -31.37
C PHE A 33 18.26 16.61 -31.32
N PHE A 34 17.92 16.02 -32.46
CA PHE A 34 17.85 14.55 -32.57
C PHE A 34 18.15 14.11 -34.00
N GLY A 35 19.38 13.63 -34.21
CA GLY A 35 19.81 12.96 -35.42
C GLY A 35 19.05 11.63 -35.58
N SER A 36 18.48 11.44 -36.77
CA SER A 36 17.77 10.24 -37.16
C SER A 36 18.75 9.07 -37.38
N MET A 37 18.83 8.14 -36.44
CA MET A 37 19.14 6.75 -36.78
C MET A 37 17.82 6.04 -37.06
N ALA A 38 17.38 6.12 -38.31
CA ALA A 38 16.35 5.26 -38.83
C ALA A 38 16.93 3.84 -38.97
N GLN A 39 16.79 3.03 -37.92
CA GLN A 39 16.85 1.58 -38.07
C GLN A 39 15.57 1.14 -38.76
N GLU A 40 15.71 0.44 -39.88
CA GLU A 40 14.59 -0.18 -40.57
C GLU A 40 13.82 -1.09 -39.60
N PRO A 41 12.49 -0.99 -39.53
CA PRO A 41 11.69 -1.88 -38.70
C PRO A 41 11.78 -3.29 -39.28
N VAL A 42 12.57 -4.14 -38.63
CA VAL A 42 12.51 -5.59 -38.81
C VAL A 42 11.10 -6.01 -38.41
N THR A 43 10.25 -6.15 -39.41
CA THR A 43 8.88 -6.65 -39.30
C THR A 43 8.97 -8.15 -39.08
N GLN A 44 9.33 -8.55 -37.87
CA GLN A 44 8.99 -9.88 -37.38
C GLN A 44 7.47 -9.96 -37.43
N LYS A 45 6.94 -10.73 -38.39
CA LYS A 45 5.55 -11.18 -38.39
C LYS A 45 5.35 -11.93 -37.08
N THR A 46 4.86 -11.23 -36.07
CA THR A 46 4.31 -11.82 -34.86
C THR A 46 3.27 -12.82 -35.36
N PRO A 47 3.37 -14.12 -35.02
CA PRO A 47 2.37 -15.09 -35.41
C PRO A 47 1.02 -14.51 -35.00
N ALA A 48 0.07 -14.51 -35.95
CA ALA A 48 -1.29 -14.03 -35.71
C ALA A 48 -1.72 -14.59 -34.36
N LYS A 49 -1.95 -13.69 -33.38
CA LYS A 49 -2.50 -14.05 -32.08
C LYS A 49 -3.79 -14.79 -32.41
N GLY A 50 -3.73 -16.12 -32.44
CA GLY A 50 -4.91 -16.94 -32.53
C GLY A 50 -5.79 -16.45 -31.39
N GLU A 51 -6.98 -15.98 -31.71
CA GLU A 51 -7.99 -15.67 -30.71
C GLU A 51 -8.04 -16.90 -29.81
N PHE A 52 -7.49 -16.72 -28.61
CA PHE A 52 -7.49 -17.70 -27.55
C PHE A 52 -8.97 -17.82 -27.19
N SER A 53 -9.65 -18.73 -27.89
CA SER A 53 -11.00 -19.14 -27.57
C SER A 53 -10.87 -19.78 -26.20
N ASP A 54 -11.20 -18.98 -25.18
CA ASP A 54 -11.14 -19.28 -23.74
C ASP A 54 -12.23 -20.31 -23.40
N SER A 55 -12.26 -21.42 -24.16
CA SER A 55 -13.41 -22.32 -24.31
C SER A 55 -13.60 -23.28 -23.14
N THR A 56 -13.00 -23.01 -21.97
CA THR A 56 -13.10 -23.91 -20.81
C THR A 56 -13.44 -23.25 -19.48
N ASP A 57 -13.44 -21.92 -19.38
CA ASP A 57 -13.97 -21.24 -18.19
C ASP A 57 -15.27 -20.53 -18.58
N GLU A 58 -16.36 -21.30 -18.74
CA GLU A 58 -17.71 -20.73 -18.61
C GLU A 58 -17.69 -19.87 -17.35
N ALA A 59 -17.92 -18.57 -17.48
CA ALA A 59 -17.98 -17.66 -16.36
C ALA A 59 -19.03 -18.18 -15.38
N THR A 60 -18.57 -18.94 -14.38
CA THR A 60 -19.46 -19.57 -13.42
C THR A 60 -20.10 -18.42 -12.66
N THR A 61 -21.39 -18.20 -12.90
CA THR A 61 -22.20 -17.21 -12.17
C THR A 61 -22.40 -17.59 -10.70
N GLY A 62 -21.86 -18.74 -10.29
CA GLY A 62 -21.87 -19.24 -8.92
C GLY A 62 -20.83 -18.58 -8.02
N LEU A 63 -21.09 -18.71 -6.71
CA LEU A 63 -20.20 -18.29 -5.63
C LEU A 63 -18.88 -19.07 -5.71
N ARG A 64 -17.75 -18.36 -5.79
CA ARG A 64 -16.41 -18.97 -5.78
C ARG A 64 -15.81 -19.00 -4.39
N VAL A 65 -14.79 -19.83 -4.20
CA VAL A 65 -13.99 -19.86 -2.95
C VAL A 65 -13.41 -18.48 -2.65
N GLY A 66 -12.92 -17.76 -3.68
CA GLY A 66 -12.44 -16.40 -3.54
C GLY A 66 -13.48 -15.43 -2.98
N ASP A 67 -14.77 -15.58 -3.31
CA ASP A 67 -15.84 -14.71 -2.78
C ASP A 67 -16.00 -14.88 -1.27
N LEU A 68 -16.02 -16.13 -0.80
CA LEU A 68 -16.12 -16.45 0.62
C LEU A 68 -14.93 -15.91 1.40
N ILE A 69 -13.71 -16.09 0.86
CA ILE A 69 -12.48 -15.62 1.49
C ILE A 69 -12.40 -14.09 1.52
N MET A 70 -12.74 -13.43 0.41
CA MET A 70 -12.77 -11.97 0.30
C MET A 70 -13.78 -11.39 1.30
N LEU A 71 -15.03 -11.85 1.28
CA LEU A 71 -16.05 -11.37 2.21
C LEU A 71 -15.69 -11.64 3.67
N GLY A 72 -15.16 -12.83 3.98
CA GLY A 72 -14.64 -13.15 5.30
C GLY A 72 -13.51 -12.20 5.73
N SER A 73 -12.59 -11.86 4.83
CA SER A 73 -11.49 -10.94 5.11
C SER A 73 -11.96 -9.49 5.33
N ALA A 74 -12.98 -9.03 4.61
CA ALA A 74 -13.61 -7.73 4.85
C ALA A 74 -14.30 -7.71 6.21
N ILE A 75 -15.04 -8.76 6.57
CA ILE A 75 -15.68 -8.89 7.90
C ILE A 75 -14.62 -8.89 9.00
N LEU A 76 -13.53 -9.64 8.85
CA LEU A 76 -12.42 -9.67 9.80
C LEU A 76 -11.77 -8.28 9.96
N SER A 77 -11.62 -7.52 8.88
CA SER A 77 -11.04 -6.18 8.93
C SER A 77 -11.94 -5.18 9.64
N ILE A 78 -13.25 -5.22 9.36
CA ILE A 78 -14.26 -4.40 10.06
C ILE A 78 -14.30 -4.77 11.54
N ALA A 79 -14.34 -6.07 11.87
CA ALA A 79 -14.35 -6.55 13.24
C ALA A 79 -13.07 -6.13 13.99
N PHE A 80 -11.91 -6.14 13.34
CA PHE A 80 -10.66 -5.67 13.92
C PHE A 80 -10.76 -4.19 14.31
N LEU A 81 -11.18 -3.31 13.39
CA LEU A 81 -11.41 -1.90 13.69
C LEU A 81 -12.39 -1.70 14.85
N MET A 82 -13.52 -2.39 14.83
CA MET A 82 -14.54 -2.27 15.87
C MET A 82 -14.04 -2.71 17.24
N THR A 83 -13.22 -3.77 17.32
CA THR A 83 -12.64 -4.22 18.60
C THR A 83 -11.57 -3.27 19.11
N VAL A 84 -10.75 -2.69 18.22
CA VAL A 84 -9.77 -1.65 18.60
C VAL A 84 -10.49 -0.42 19.16
N ILE A 85 -11.57 0.03 18.51
CA ILE A 85 -12.41 1.13 19.04
C ILE A 85 -13.03 0.73 20.39
N ALA A 86 -13.64 -0.45 20.50
CA ALA A 86 -14.27 -0.91 21.73
C ALA A 86 -13.28 -0.96 22.91
N GLN A 87 -12.04 -1.38 22.67
CA GLN A 87 -10.98 -1.39 23.67
C GLN A 87 -10.52 0.03 24.06
N ASP A 88 -10.43 0.96 23.12
CA ASP A 88 -10.10 2.36 23.42
C ASP A 88 -11.14 3.01 24.36
N TYR A 89 -12.41 2.61 24.22
CA TYR A 89 -13.49 3.00 25.13
C TYR A 89 -13.57 2.17 26.43
N GLY A 90 -12.63 1.23 26.64
CA GLY A 90 -12.58 0.39 27.84
C GLY A 90 -13.70 -0.66 27.94
N MET A 91 -14.34 -1.01 26.82
CA MET A 91 -15.42 -2.01 26.79
C MET A 91 -14.91 -3.45 26.79
N ILE A 92 -13.72 -3.67 26.23
CA ILE A 92 -13.05 -4.98 26.13
C ILE A 92 -11.54 -4.81 26.37
N ASP A 93 -10.83 -5.91 26.64
CA ASP A 93 -9.37 -5.97 26.77
C ASP A 93 -8.84 -7.15 25.95
N LEU A 94 -8.65 -6.93 24.64
CA LEU A 94 -8.34 -7.99 23.66
C LEU A 94 -6.96 -7.81 23.01
N HIS A 95 -6.59 -6.57 22.70
CA HIS A 95 -5.36 -6.17 22.04
C HIS A 95 -4.27 -5.83 23.05
N SER A 96 -3.03 -5.99 22.63
CA SER A 96 -1.84 -5.66 23.41
C SER A 96 -1.77 -4.17 23.77
N LYS A 97 -1.18 -3.83 24.92
CA LYS A 97 -1.15 -2.46 25.43
C LYS A 97 -0.28 -1.57 24.55
N ASP A 98 0.86 -2.07 24.10
CA ASP A 98 1.75 -1.28 23.25
C ASP A 98 1.14 -1.05 21.86
N PHE A 99 0.37 -2.02 21.34
CA PHE A 99 -0.41 -1.81 20.12
C PHE A 99 -1.46 -0.71 20.30
N MET A 100 -2.23 -0.73 21.40
CA MET A 100 -3.23 0.30 21.67
C MET A 100 -2.62 1.69 21.89
N LYS A 101 -1.40 1.76 22.44
CA LYS A 101 -0.66 3.00 22.65
C LYS A 101 -0.18 3.60 21.32
N ASP A 102 0.50 2.80 20.52
CA ASP A 102 1.21 3.31 19.33
C ASP A 102 0.37 3.22 18.04
N GLY A 103 -0.70 2.42 18.04
CA GLY A 103 -1.50 2.05 16.86
C GLY A 103 -0.88 0.97 15.98
N PHE A 104 0.33 0.53 16.32
CA PHE A 104 1.14 -0.44 15.60
C PHE A 104 1.91 -1.29 16.62
N CYS A 105 2.34 -2.48 16.22
CA CYS A 105 3.31 -3.21 17.02
C CYS A 105 4.73 -2.73 16.73
N VAL A 106 5.19 -1.72 17.47
CA VAL A 106 6.49 -1.08 17.22
C VAL A 106 7.62 -1.83 17.93
N SER A 107 8.55 -2.39 17.16
CA SER A 107 9.79 -3.00 17.67
C SER A 107 10.94 -2.00 17.67
N ASN A 108 11.95 -2.23 18.52
CA ASN A 108 13.24 -1.53 18.48
C ASN A 108 13.15 0.00 18.58
N LYS A 109 12.24 0.51 19.43
CA LYS A 109 12.00 1.96 19.64
C LYS A 109 13.27 2.75 19.96
N ASP A 110 14.19 2.13 20.71
CA ASP A 110 15.43 2.76 21.17
C ASP A 110 16.55 2.79 20.11
N THR A 111 16.35 2.10 18.98
CA THR A 111 17.32 2.03 17.89
C THR A 111 16.68 2.53 16.59
N PRO A 112 16.71 3.84 16.31
CA PRO A 112 15.93 4.45 15.24
C PRO A 112 16.08 3.81 13.86
N LEU A 113 17.28 3.34 13.51
CA LEU A 113 17.56 2.71 12.21
C LEU A 113 17.12 1.24 12.11
N LEU A 114 16.72 0.62 13.23
CA LEU A 114 16.21 -0.75 13.30
C LEU A 114 14.76 -0.81 13.81
N GLN A 115 14.12 0.35 13.97
CA GLN A 115 12.71 0.44 14.35
C GLN A 115 11.83 -0.18 13.25
N SER A 116 10.77 -0.90 13.63
CA SER A 116 9.92 -1.62 12.66
C SER A 116 9.50 -0.81 11.43
N HIS A 117 9.13 0.47 11.53
CA HIS A 117 8.66 1.29 10.40
C HIS A 117 9.79 1.62 9.40
N ILE A 118 11.00 1.93 9.88
CA ILE A 118 12.12 2.13 8.94
C ILE A 118 12.51 0.80 8.27
N LEU A 119 12.40 -0.32 9.00
CA LEU A 119 12.55 -1.66 8.41
C LEU A 119 11.46 -1.95 7.37
N CYS A 120 10.20 -1.54 7.61
CA CYS A 120 9.13 -1.62 6.61
C CYS A 120 9.52 -0.85 5.34
N PHE A 121 9.98 0.40 5.47
CA PHE A 121 10.45 1.18 4.31
C PHE A 121 11.55 0.46 3.51
N TYR A 122 12.53 -0.14 4.20
CA TYR A 122 13.58 -0.93 3.53
C TYR A 122 13.00 -2.17 2.83
N GLY A 123 12.17 -2.94 3.53
CA GLY A 123 11.51 -4.13 3.01
C GLY A 123 10.65 -3.82 1.79
N ASP A 124 9.81 -2.80 1.88
CA ASP A 124 8.92 -2.34 0.81
C ASP A 124 9.69 -1.83 -0.40
N THR A 125 10.81 -1.13 -0.20
CA THR A 125 11.65 -0.68 -1.31
C THR A 125 12.26 -1.88 -2.05
N ILE A 126 12.78 -2.87 -1.32
CA ILE A 126 13.33 -4.09 -1.94
C ILE A 126 12.22 -4.88 -2.64
N ALA A 127 11.07 -5.05 -1.99
CA ALA A 127 9.92 -5.74 -2.55
C ALA A 127 9.42 -5.03 -3.82
N ALA A 128 9.32 -3.70 -3.82
CA ALA A 128 8.94 -2.91 -4.98
C ALA A 128 9.89 -3.12 -6.16
N LEU A 129 11.20 -3.19 -5.93
CA LEU A 129 12.19 -3.48 -6.97
C LEU A 129 12.02 -4.89 -7.54
N ILE A 130 11.81 -5.88 -6.68
CA ILE A 130 11.57 -7.28 -7.10
C ILE A 130 10.28 -7.38 -7.90
N LEU A 131 9.18 -6.85 -7.40
CA LEU A 131 7.88 -6.85 -8.08
C LEU A 131 7.95 -6.07 -9.41
N GLY A 132 8.70 -4.96 -9.45
CA GLY A 132 8.94 -4.19 -10.66
C GLY A 132 9.71 -5.00 -11.71
N TYR A 133 10.75 -5.72 -11.30
CA TYR A 133 11.49 -6.62 -12.18
C TYR A 133 10.61 -7.75 -12.72
N LEU A 134 9.86 -8.42 -11.84
CA LEU A 134 8.94 -9.51 -12.23
C LEU A 134 7.82 -9.01 -13.16
N GLY A 135 7.22 -7.87 -12.83
CA GLY A 135 6.20 -7.22 -13.64
C GLY A 135 6.72 -6.77 -15.01
N TYR A 136 7.99 -6.40 -15.11
CA TYR A 136 8.64 -6.13 -16.40
C TYR A 136 8.92 -7.40 -17.20
N ARG A 137 9.55 -8.40 -16.57
CA ARG A 137 10.02 -9.64 -17.23
C ARG A 137 8.89 -10.52 -17.76
N TYR A 138 7.73 -10.50 -17.10
CA TYR A 138 6.58 -11.34 -17.45
C TYR A 138 5.30 -10.49 -17.62
N ARG A 139 5.44 -9.30 -18.21
CA ARG A 139 4.31 -8.37 -18.46
C ARG A 139 3.16 -8.96 -19.30
N ASP A 140 3.46 -10.01 -20.06
CA ASP A 140 2.52 -10.65 -20.99
C ASP A 140 1.82 -11.89 -20.38
N MET A 141 2.14 -12.24 -19.12
CA MET A 141 1.50 -13.33 -18.39
C MET A 141 0.07 -12.94 -17.94
N GLN A 142 -0.86 -13.88 -18.07
CA GLN A 142 -2.19 -13.75 -17.48
C GLN A 142 -2.07 -13.72 -15.95
N GLY A 143 -2.76 -12.78 -15.30
CA GLY A 143 -2.63 -12.58 -13.85
C GLY A 143 -1.36 -11.82 -13.42
N ALA A 144 -0.56 -11.25 -14.33
CA ALA A 144 0.57 -10.40 -13.96
C ALA A 144 0.15 -9.01 -13.41
N ALA A 145 -1.13 -8.64 -13.57
CA ALA A 145 -1.63 -7.31 -13.23
C ALA A 145 -1.41 -6.89 -11.76
N PRO A 146 -1.70 -7.74 -10.75
CA PRO A 146 -1.46 -7.39 -9.35
C PRO A 146 0.01 -7.08 -9.06
N VAL A 147 0.95 -7.81 -9.69
CA VAL A 147 2.39 -7.62 -9.47
C VAL A 147 2.90 -6.35 -10.16
N LYS A 148 2.47 -6.10 -11.40
CA LYS A 148 2.89 -4.90 -12.15
C LYS A 148 2.43 -3.61 -11.47
N MET A 149 1.19 -3.59 -10.99
CA MET A 149 0.62 -2.43 -10.30
C MET A 149 1.10 -2.34 -8.85
N GLY A 150 1.38 -3.49 -8.24
CA GLY A 150 1.87 -3.61 -6.87
C GLY A 150 3.21 -2.92 -6.65
N ALA A 151 4.16 -2.99 -7.58
CA ALA A 151 5.50 -2.42 -7.37
C ALA A 151 5.50 -0.94 -6.92
N LEU A 152 4.76 -0.07 -7.63
CA LEU A 152 4.68 1.34 -7.23
C LEU A 152 3.86 1.53 -5.95
N ALA A 153 2.79 0.75 -5.78
CA ALA A 153 1.95 0.82 -4.60
C ALA A 153 2.73 0.43 -3.33
N THR A 154 3.52 -0.64 -3.38
CA THR A 154 4.43 -1.10 -2.31
C THR A 154 5.49 -0.04 -1.98
N PHE A 155 6.12 0.59 -2.99
CA PHE A 155 7.07 1.66 -2.70
C PHE A 155 6.42 2.85 -1.98
N MET A 156 5.23 3.25 -2.41
CA MET A 156 4.48 4.35 -1.78
C MET A 156 3.99 3.99 -0.37
N HIS A 157 3.67 2.71 -0.13
CA HIS A 157 3.41 2.17 1.21
C HIS A 157 4.63 2.36 2.11
N GLY A 158 5.82 2.00 1.62
CA GLY A 158 7.08 2.24 2.30
C GLY A 158 7.34 3.72 2.63
N LEU A 159 6.99 4.64 1.73
CA LEU A 159 7.09 6.09 2.02
C LEU A 159 6.13 6.51 3.15
N GLY A 160 4.98 5.87 3.27
CA GLY A 160 4.07 6.02 4.41
C GLY A 160 4.77 5.64 5.72
N HIS A 161 5.47 4.50 5.76
CA HIS A 161 6.25 4.09 6.93
C HIS A 161 7.43 5.00 7.23
N LEU A 162 8.12 5.53 6.21
CA LEU A 162 9.17 6.52 6.40
C LEU A 162 8.62 7.79 7.06
N GLY A 163 7.42 8.23 6.65
CA GLY A 163 6.70 9.33 7.29
C GLY A 163 6.35 9.03 8.75
N ALA A 164 5.79 7.85 9.02
CA ALA A 164 5.46 7.42 10.38
C ALA A 164 6.70 7.33 11.27
N TRP A 165 7.79 6.73 10.77
CA TRP A 165 9.08 6.69 11.45
C TRP A 165 9.56 8.11 11.79
N SER A 166 9.54 9.03 10.81
CA SER A 166 9.98 10.41 11.02
C SER A 166 9.16 11.15 12.07
N ASP A 167 7.85 10.87 12.16
CA ASP A 167 6.97 11.44 13.18
C ASP A 167 7.31 10.88 14.57
N MET A 168 7.57 9.58 14.67
CA MET A 168 7.93 8.92 15.94
C MET A 168 9.30 9.35 16.50
N GLN A 169 10.18 9.93 15.68
CA GLN A 169 11.47 10.48 16.14
C GLN A 169 11.35 11.85 16.82
N LYS A 170 10.16 12.47 16.81
CA LYS A 170 9.95 13.78 17.45
C LYS A 170 10.02 13.63 18.97
N GLU A 171 10.73 14.57 19.61
CA GLU A 171 10.83 14.62 21.06
C GLU A 171 9.44 14.68 21.70
N GLY A 172 9.18 13.81 22.68
CA GLY A 172 7.90 13.75 23.39
C GLY A 172 6.80 12.93 22.73
N TRP A 173 7.03 12.30 21.56
CA TRP A 173 6.02 11.49 20.85
C TRP A 173 5.21 10.54 21.75
N GLU A 174 5.89 9.82 22.64
CA GLU A 174 5.23 8.81 23.48
C GLU A 174 4.31 9.40 24.56
N ASN A 175 4.54 10.66 24.96
CA ASN A 175 3.88 11.30 26.09
C ASN A 175 2.99 12.48 25.69
N ASP A 176 3.04 12.90 24.42
CA ASP A 176 2.28 14.03 23.93
C ASP A 176 0.99 13.56 23.23
N PRO A 177 -0.19 13.72 23.87
CA PRO A 177 -1.46 13.34 23.26
C PRO A 177 -1.74 14.16 21.99
N VAL A 178 -1.23 15.38 21.85
CA VAL A 178 -1.42 16.21 20.65
C VAL A 178 -0.68 15.62 19.46
N LEU A 179 0.53 15.09 19.66
CA LEU A 179 1.25 14.38 18.60
C LEU A 179 0.52 13.11 18.16
N GLN A 180 -0.26 12.49 19.05
CA GLN A 180 -1.06 11.30 18.74
C GLN A 180 -2.46 11.63 18.18
N MET A 181 -2.90 12.89 18.21
CA MET A 181 -4.13 13.34 17.55
C MET A 181 -4.01 13.28 16.02
N ALA A 182 -5.15 13.43 15.34
CA ALA A 182 -5.18 13.61 13.90
C ALA A 182 -4.25 14.76 13.47
N PRO A 183 -3.47 14.62 12.38
CA PRO A 183 -2.48 15.62 11.97
C PRO A 183 -3.00 17.06 11.91
N ALA A 184 -4.23 17.27 11.45
CA ALA A 184 -4.84 18.60 11.39
C ALA A 184 -5.00 19.28 12.76
N MET A 185 -5.16 18.51 13.83
CA MET A 185 -5.36 19.03 15.19
C MET A 185 -4.04 19.50 15.83
N ARG A 186 -2.89 19.25 15.20
CA ARG A 186 -1.56 19.64 15.71
C ARG A 186 -1.24 21.13 15.50
N GLY A 187 -2.14 21.89 14.86
CA GLY A 187 -1.90 23.30 14.52
C GLY A 187 -0.81 23.49 13.47
N ASP A 188 -0.62 22.50 12.60
CA ASP A 188 0.37 22.56 11.53
C ASP A 188 0.09 23.71 10.55
N PRO A 189 1.14 24.37 10.01
CA PRO A 189 0.98 25.43 9.02
C PRO A 189 0.27 24.91 7.76
N LEU A 190 -0.44 25.80 7.06
CA LEU A 190 -1.31 25.45 5.92
C LEU A 190 -0.58 24.66 4.83
N GLU A 191 0.70 24.96 4.58
CA GLU A 191 1.51 24.27 3.56
C GLU A 191 1.70 22.79 3.91
N LYS A 192 1.88 22.47 5.20
CA LYS A 192 1.97 21.07 5.65
C LYS A 192 0.62 20.37 5.56
N VAL A 193 -0.48 21.08 5.86
CA VAL A 193 -1.83 20.53 5.71
C VAL A 193 -2.11 20.18 4.26
N ILE A 194 -1.85 21.10 3.34
CA ILE A 194 -2.01 20.86 1.90
C ILE A 194 -1.10 19.71 1.43
N GLY A 195 0.18 19.74 1.82
CA GLY A 195 1.13 18.69 1.48
C GLY A 195 0.72 17.31 1.99
N GLY A 196 0.25 17.23 3.24
CA GLY A 196 -0.25 16.01 3.87
C GLY A 196 -1.48 15.44 3.16
N LEU A 197 -2.45 16.29 2.81
CA LEU A 197 -3.65 15.87 2.07
C LEU A 197 -3.30 15.38 0.66
N ILE A 198 -2.42 16.08 -0.05
CA ILE A 198 -1.95 15.65 -1.38
C ILE A 198 -1.22 14.31 -1.26
N GLY A 199 -0.32 14.17 -0.28
CA GLY A 199 0.42 12.94 -0.01
C GLY A 199 -0.50 11.75 0.28
N LEU A 200 -1.46 11.93 1.19
CA LEU A 200 -2.45 10.90 1.53
C LEU A 200 -3.38 10.57 0.36
N TRP A 201 -3.74 11.56 -0.46
CA TRP A 201 -4.52 11.31 -1.68
C TRP A 201 -3.74 10.41 -2.64
N PHE A 202 -2.46 10.73 -2.91
CA PHE A 202 -1.61 9.88 -3.76
C PHE A 202 -1.44 8.48 -3.16
N PHE A 203 -1.24 8.39 -1.84
CA PHE A 203 -1.15 7.11 -1.13
C PHE A 203 -2.38 6.24 -1.37
N PHE A 204 -3.58 6.74 -1.03
CA PHE A 204 -4.82 5.98 -1.23
C PHE A 204 -5.09 5.69 -2.70
N PHE A 205 -4.89 6.66 -3.60
CA PHE A 205 -5.14 6.47 -5.02
C PHE A 205 -4.25 5.36 -5.61
N LEU A 206 -2.95 5.36 -5.28
CA LEU A 206 -1.99 4.39 -5.83
C LEU A 206 -2.21 2.98 -5.27
N LEU A 207 -2.63 2.86 -4.00
CA LEU A 207 -2.98 1.58 -3.39
C LEU A 207 -4.30 1.05 -3.93
N LEU A 208 -5.36 1.86 -3.94
CA LEU A 208 -6.69 1.46 -4.43
C LEU A 208 -6.67 1.11 -5.92
N ARG A 209 -6.02 1.92 -6.78
CA ARG A 209 -5.93 1.62 -8.22
C ARG A 209 -5.14 0.33 -8.52
N SER A 210 -4.37 -0.18 -7.56
CA SER A 210 -3.63 -1.44 -7.72
C SER A 210 -4.52 -2.68 -7.55
N ALA A 211 -5.70 -2.49 -6.95
CA ALA A 211 -6.70 -3.54 -6.84
C ALA A 211 -7.21 -3.97 -8.24
N PRO A 212 -7.25 -5.28 -8.52
CA PRO A 212 -7.82 -5.78 -9.76
C PRO A 212 -9.24 -5.26 -9.99
N HIS A 213 -9.54 -4.85 -11.22
CA HIS A 213 -10.86 -4.39 -11.66
C HIS A 213 -11.41 -3.13 -10.98
N MET A 214 -10.64 -2.45 -10.12
CA MET A 214 -11.08 -1.17 -9.57
C MET A 214 -10.98 -0.07 -10.63
N PRO A 215 -12.10 0.62 -10.98
CA PRO A 215 -12.04 1.75 -11.89
C PRO A 215 -11.15 2.87 -11.33
N GLN A 216 -10.32 3.49 -12.17
CA GLN A 216 -9.40 4.54 -11.72
C GLN A 216 -10.13 5.77 -11.16
N VAL A 217 -11.29 6.10 -11.72
CA VAL A 217 -12.15 7.19 -11.24
C VAL A 217 -12.61 6.90 -9.81
N ASP A 218 -13.07 5.68 -9.56
CA ASP A 218 -13.54 5.25 -8.24
C ASP A 218 -12.40 5.24 -7.22
N ALA A 219 -11.21 4.76 -7.61
CA ALA A 219 -10.01 4.85 -6.77
C ALA A 219 -9.66 6.30 -6.42
N ALA A 220 -9.76 7.23 -7.37
CA ALA A 220 -9.49 8.66 -7.15
C ALA A 220 -10.55 9.31 -6.24
N ILE A 221 -11.83 8.97 -6.41
CA ILE A 221 -12.93 9.43 -5.56
C ILE A 221 -12.74 8.94 -4.13
N HIS A 222 -12.50 7.64 -3.96
CA HIS A 222 -12.22 7.08 -2.64
C HIS A 222 -10.99 7.72 -2.01
N ALA A 223 -9.91 7.93 -2.75
CA ALA A 223 -8.74 8.66 -2.23
C ALA A 223 -9.08 10.09 -1.77
N ALA A 224 -9.91 10.82 -2.54
CA ALA A 224 -10.36 12.17 -2.21
C ALA A 224 -11.26 12.23 -0.95
N ILE A 225 -11.97 11.14 -0.64
CA ILE A 225 -12.78 11.01 0.57
C ILE A 225 -11.92 10.58 1.76
N GLN A 226 -11.08 9.56 1.57
CA GLN A 226 -10.36 8.89 2.67
C GLN A 226 -9.19 9.71 3.19
N ALA A 227 -8.50 10.47 2.32
CA ALA A 227 -7.38 11.31 2.74
C ALA A 227 -7.80 12.41 3.75
N PRO A 228 -8.87 13.21 3.52
CA PRO A 228 -9.37 14.13 4.53
C PRO A 228 -9.89 13.43 5.79
N ILE A 229 -10.58 12.30 5.66
CA ILE A 229 -11.08 11.58 6.85
C ILE A 229 -9.92 11.18 7.76
N LEU A 230 -8.90 10.53 7.20
CA LEU A 230 -7.71 10.13 7.93
C LEU A 230 -6.97 11.35 8.51
N TYR A 231 -6.79 12.41 7.72
CA TYR A 231 -6.00 13.58 8.13
C TYR A 231 -6.66 14.42 9.25
N TYR A 232 -8.00 14.54 9.24
CA TYR A 232 -8.72 15.43 10.14
C TYR A 232 -9.40 14.71 11.31
N TYR A 233 -9.81 13.45 11.15
CA TYR A 233 -10.74 12.80 12.08
C TYR A 233 -10.23 11.51 12.71
N VAL A 234 -9.17 10.91 12.17
CA VAL A 234 -8.63 9.65 12.68
C VAL A 234 -7.38 9.95 13.51
N PRO A 235 -7.42 9.76 14.84
CA PRO A 235 -6.21 9.82 15.67
C PRO A 235 -5.13 8.89 15.12
N GLN A 236 -3.86 9.28 15.26
CA GLN A 236 -2.75 8.55 14.65
C GLN A 236 -2.70 7.09 15.09
N ARG A 237 -3.03 6.79 16.35
CA ARG A 237 -3.09 5.42 16.88
C ARG A 237 -4.15 4.52 16.21
N PHE A 238 -5.10 5.09 15.48
CA PHE A 238 -6.06 4.34 14.66
C PHE A 238 -5.73 4.37 13.17
N GLY A 239 -4.66 5.06 12.77
CA GLY A 239 -4.29 5.24 11.37
C GLY A 239 -4.10 3.90 10.66
N PHE A 240 -3.36 2.97 11.28
CA PHE A 240 -3.20 1.60 10.77
C PHE A 240 -4.54 0.89 10.56
N THR A 241 -5.34 0.80 11.62
CA THR A 241 -6.62 0.09 11.64
C THR A 241 -7.59 0.66 10.60
N TRP A 242 -7.60 1.99 10.45
CA TRP A 242 -8.39 2.70 9.45
C TRP A 242 -7.91 2.37 8.03
N VAL A 243 -6.63 2.58 7.73
CA VAL A 243 -6.04 2.33 6.41
C VAL A 243 -6.26 0.89 5.99
N GLN A 244 -5.98 -0.07 6.89
CA GLN A 244 -6.23 -1.49 6.67
C GLN A 244 -7.70 -1.77 6.33
N THR A 245 -8.64 -1.21 7.10
CA THR A 245 -10.07 -1.42 6.84
C THR A 245 -10.48 -0.87 5.47
N VAL A 246 -10.04 0.33 5.12
CA VAL A 246 -10.35 0.98 3.85
C VAL A 246 -9.79 0.18 2.66
N LEU A 247 -8.52 -0.22 2.75
CA LEU A 247 -7.82 -0.95 1.68
C LEU A 247 -8.29 -2.40 1.54
N MET A 248 -8.94 -2.95 2.56
CA MET A 248 -9.56 -4.27 2.47
C MET A 248 -10.99 -4.17 1.94
N VAL A 249 -11.85 -3.41 2.61
CA VAL A 249 -13.30 -3.41 2.36
C VAL A 249 -13.63 -2.87 0.96
N ILE A 250 -13.01 -1.76 0.54
CA ILE A 250 -13.36 -1.12 -0.74
C ILE A 250 -12.94 -2.02 -1.91
N PRO A 251 -11.67 -2.44 -2.07
CA PRO A 251 -11.29 -3.37 -3.13
C PRO A 251 -12.10 -4.67 -3.13
N ILE A 252 -12.37 -5.26 -1.96
CA ILE A 252 -13.17 -6.49 -1.84
C ILE A 252 -14.57 -6.28 -2.41
N PHE A 253 -15.22 -5.15 -2.11
CA PHE A 253 -16.53 -4.84 -2.64
C PHE A 253 -16.53 -4.83 -4.18
N TYR A 254 -15.56 -4.17 -4.80
CA TYR A 254 -15.43 -4.15 -6.26
C TYR A 254 -15.11 -5.53 -6.84
N MET A 255 -14.20 -6.27 -6.21
CA MET A 255 -13.79 -7.59 -6.70
C MET A 255 -14.89 -8.66 -6.55
N VAL A 256 -15.72 -8.59 -5.51
CA VAL A 256 -16.80 -9.55 -5.27
C VAL A 256 -18.04 -9.21 -6.10
N PHE A 257 -18.45 -7.94 -6.11
CA PHE A 257 -19.75 -7.56 -6.67
C PHE A 257 -19.67 -6.96 -8.09
N TRP A 258 -18.52 -6.41 -8.50
CA TRP A 258 -18.33 -5.75 -9.80
C TRP A 258 -17.33 -6.45 -10.72
N ASN A 259 -16.70 -7.55 -10.31
CA ASN A 259 -15.82 -8.29 -11.20
C ASN A 259 -16.61 -9.31 -12.05
N PRO A 260 -16.76 -9.09 -13.37
CA PRO A 260 -17.44 -10.06 -14.24
C PRO A 260 -16.60 -11.31 -14.53
N LYS A 261 -15.28 -11.28 -14.23
CA LYS A 261 -14.34 -12.34 -14.56
C LYS A 261 -13.62 -12.81 -13.30
N LYS A 262 -14.17 -13.83 -12.67
CA LYS A 262 -13.57 -14.49 -11.52
C LYS A 262 -12.96 -15.82 -11.95
N ASP A 263 -11.65 -15.83 -12.12
CA ASP A 263 -10.87 -16.99 -12.55
C ASP A 263 -10.04 -17.56 -11.40
N ILE A 264 -9.11 -18.47 -11.69
CA ILE A 264 -8.20 -19.02 -10.68
C ILE A 264 -7.29 -17.95 -10.05
N PHE A 265 -6.96 -16.87 -10.78
CA PHE A 265 -6.13 -15.79 -10.27
C PHE A 265 -6.87 -14.94 -9.24
N TYR A 266 -8.19 -14.81 -9.37
CA TYR A 266 -9.04 -14.24 -8.33
C TYR A 266 -8.98 -15.04 -7.03
N ASP A 267 -9.15 -16.37 -7.11
CA ASP A 267 -9.11 -17.26 -5.94
C ASP A 267 -7.72 -17.27 -5.27
N LEU A 268 -6.65 -17.27 -6.08
CA LEU A 268 -5.28 -17.16 -5.58
C LEU A 268 -5.06 -15.82 -4.84
N ASN A 269 -5.47 -14.70 -5.43
CA ASN A 269 -5.33 -13.38 -4.80
C ASN A 269 -6.06 -13.32 -3.44
N ALA A 270 -7.29 -13.84 -3.39
CA ALA A 270 -8.05 -13.93 -2.15
C ALA A 270 -7.31 -14.75 -1.07
N THR A 271 -6.77 -15.91 -1.46
CA THR A 271 -6.21 -16.89 -0.54
C THR A 271 -4.83 -16.53 -0.04
N VAL A 272 -3.94 -16.07 -0.93
CA VAL A 272 -2.51 -15.91 -0.59
C VAL A 272 -2.09 -14.47 -0.30
N ILE A 273 -2.95 -13.49 -0.61
CA ILE A 273 -2.66 -12.07 -0.31
C ILE A 273 -3.71 -11.56 0.68
N VAL A 274 -4.98 -11.51 0.30
CA VAL A 274 -6.03 -10.83 1.07
C VAL A 274 -6.24 -11.46 2.45
N LEU A 275 -6.41 -12.79 2.51
CA LEU A 275 -6.66 -13.48 3.77
C LEU A 275 -5.48 -13.36 4.76
N PRO A 276 -4.22 -13.64 4.39
CA PRO A 276 -3.08 -13.43 5.27
C PRO A 276 -3.03 -12.01 5.82
N VAL A 277 -3.25 -11.00 4.99
CA VAL A 277 -3.23 -9.58 5.40
C VAL A 277 -4.31 -9.28 6.44
N ALA A 278 -5.52 -9.83 6.28
CA ALA A 278 -6.57 -9.71 7.28
C ALA A 278 -6.19 -10.39 8.62
N VAL A 279 -5.64 -11.61 8.56
CA VAL A 279 -5.26 -12.38 9.75
C VAL A 279 -4.06 -11.75 10.49
N MET A 280 -3.08 -11.24 9.74
CA MET A 280 -1.88 -10.64 10.31
C MET A 280 -2.19 -9.35 11.08
N ALA A 281 -3.27 -8.63 10.75
CA ALA A 281 -3.71 -7.46 11.52
C ALA A 281 -4.13 -7.86 12.95
N TRP A 282 -4.84 -8.98 13.07
CA TRP A 282 -5.20 -9.57 14.37
C TRP A 282 -3.99 -10.09 15.13
N ALA A 283 -3.03 -10.72 14.43
CA ALA A 283 -1.79 -11.17 15.04
C ALA A 283 -0.98 -9.99 15.59
N GLU A 284 -0.88 -8.89 14.83
CA GLU A 284 -0.21 -7.68 15.25
C GLU A 284 -0.89 -7.04 16.47
N GLY A 285 -2.22 -6.89 16.45
CA GLY A 285 -2.97 -6.29 17.56
C GLY A 285 -2.96 -7.15 18.82
N GLY A 286 -3.22 -8.45 18.70
CA GLY A 286 -3.36 -9.36 19.83
C GLY A 286 -2.04 -9.83 20.41
N ALA A 287 -1.03 -10.10 19.57
CA ALA A 287 0.22 -10.74 19.99
C ALA A 287 1.42 -9.78 20.12
N CYS A 288 1.21 -8.45 20.03
CA CYS A 288 2.32 -7.50 20.08
C CYS A 288 3.22 -7.68 21.30
N ASP A 289 2.62 -7.79 22.49
CA ASP A 289 3.36 -7.95 23.75
C ASP A 289 3.74 -9.42 24.04
N TYR A 290 3.28 -10.35 23.19
CA TYR A 290 3.47 -11.80 23.33
C TYR A 290 4.46 -12.37 22.30
N GLY A 291 5.49 -11.60 21.97
CA GLY A 291 6.62 -12.04 21.13
C GLY A 291 6.61 -11.48 19.71
N TYR A 292 5.49 -10.97 19.21
CA TYR A 292 5.43 -10.38 17.86
C TYR A 292 6.37 -9.17 17.73
N LYS A 293 6.46 -8.33 18.77
CA LYS A 293 7.45 -7.24 18.86
C LYS A 293 8.89 -7.74 18.78
N ALA A 294 9.20 -8.87 19.43
CA ALA A 294 10.55 -9.41 19.53
C ALA A 294 11.10 -9.92 18.19
N ILE A 295 10.22 -10.43 17.32
CA ILE A 295 10.63 -10.90 15.99
C ILE A 295 10.73 -9.77 14.97
N GLY A 296 10.13 -8.60 15.21
CA GLY A 296 10.20 -7.45 14.29
C GLY A 296 8.99 -6.53 14.32
N GLY A 297 7.89 -6.94 14.98
CA GLY A 297 6.67 -6.15 15.09
C GLY A 297 6.02 -5.92 13.72
N HIS A 298 5.62 -4.68 13.45
CA HIS A 298 4.91 -4.27 12.24
C HIS A 298 5.63 -4.66 10.93
N PHE A 299 6.96 -4.76 10.94
CA PHE A 299 7.73 -5.24 9.78
C PHE A 299 7.25 -6.60 9.26
N TRP A 300 6.87 -7.52 10.15
CA TRP A 300 6.35 -8.83 9.73
C TRP A 300 4.95 -8.78 9.14
N TYR A 301 4.15 -7.79 9.54
CA TYR A 301 2.85 -7.56 8.94
C TYR A 301 3.02 -7.19 7.46
N ASP A 302 3.84 -6.18 7.16
CA ASP A 302 4.08 -5.78 5.76
C ASP A 302 4.82 -6.86 4.96
N THR A 303 5.73 -7.59 5.63
CA THR A 303 6.40 -8.73 5.01
C THR A 303 5.44 -9.80 4.51
N SER A 304 4.35 -10.03 5.24
CA SER A 304 3.32 -10.97 4.79
C SER A 304 2.67 -10.56 3.46
N ILE A 305 2.54 -9.25 3.19
CA ILE A 305 1.94 -8.71 1.97
C ILE A 305 2.78 -9.10 0.75
N TYR A 306 4.07 -8.74 0.76
CA TYR A 306 4.91 -8.99 -0.41
C TYR A 306 5.33 -10.47 -0.53
N VAL A 307 5.45 -11.21 0.58
CA VAL A 307 5.58 -12.68 0.53
C VAL A 307 4.35 -13.30 -0.13
N GLY A 308 3.15 -12.85 0.24
CA GLY A 308 1.90 -13.25 -0.41
C GLY A 308 1.89 -12.96 -1.91
N MET A 309 2.37 -11.78 -2.33
CA MET A 309 2.50 -11.42 -3.74
C MET A 309 3.51 -12.29 -4.49
N LEU A 310 4.64 -12.65 -3.86
CA LEU A 310 5.64 -13.55 -4.47
C LEU A 310 5.09 -14.98 -4.61
N VAL A 311 4.39 -15.48 -3.59
CA VAL A 311 3.73 -16.79 -3.64
C VAL A 311 2.65 -16.80 -4.72
N TYR A 312 1.80 -15.77 -4.76
CA TYR A 312 0.79 -15.58 -5.80
C TYR A 312 1.42 -15.70 -7.19
N TYR A 313 2.51 -14.97 -7.39
CA TYR A 313 3.19 -14.90 -8.68
C TYR A 313 3.82 -16.22 -9.10
N TYR A 314 4.46 -16.92 -8.16
CA TYR A 314 5.03 -18.24 -8.40
C TYR A 314 3.94 -19.25 -8.81
N LEU A 315 2.79 -19.23 -8.14
CA LEU A 315 1.65 -20.09 -8.47
C LEU A 315 1.04 -19.73 -9.83
N ALA A 316 0.91 -18.44 -10.13
CA ALA A 316 0.41 -17.94 -11.42
C ALA A 316 1.28 -18.41 -12.60
N LEU A 317 2.60 -18.29 -12.48
CA LEU A 317 3.56 -18.81 -13.47
C LEU A 317 3.44 -20.33 -13.67
N GLY A 318 3.33 -21.06 -12.56
CA GLY A 318 3.15 -22.51 -12.58
C GLY A 318 1.85 -22.94 -13.29
N TYR A 319 0.76 -22.18 -13.10
CA TYR A 319 -0.51 -22.41 -13.76
C TYR A 319 -0.40 -22.15 -15.27
N GLN A 320 0.10 -20.98 -15.69
CA GLN A 320 0.24 -20.64 -17.10
C GLN A 320 1.10 -21.67 -17.86
N SER A 321 2.23 -22.08 -17.29
CA SER A 321 3.10 -23.09 -17.93
C SER A 321 2.40 -24.43 -18.16
N LYS A 322 1.48 -24.83 -17.27
CA LYS A 322 0.69 -26.06 -17.44
C LYS A 322 -0.35 -25.93 -18.56
N VAL A 323 -1.02 -24.78 -18.63
CA VAL A 323 -2.00 -24.48 -19.69
C VAL A 323 -1.31 -24.52 -21.06
N GLU A 324 -0.19 -23.82 -21.21
CA GLU A 324 0.59 -23.79 -22.46
C GLU A 324 1.05 -25.19 -22.91
N LYS A 325 1.54 -26.01 -21.97
CA LYS A 325 1.93 -27.40 -22.26
C LYS A 325 0.76 -28.27 -22.71
N SER A 326 -0.40 -28.12 -22.05
CA SER A 326 -1.60 -28.90 -22.38
C SER A 326 -2.10 -28.55 -23.79
N GLN A 327 -2.15 -27.26 -24.12
CA GLN A 327 -2.54 -26.79 -25.45
C GLN A 327 -1.55 -27.22 -26.54
N ALA A 328 -0.24 -27.17 -26.26
CA ALA A 328 0.76 -27.66 -27.20
C ALA A 328 0.60 -29.16 -27.49
N GLN A 329 0.26 -29.95 -26.48
CA GLN A 329 -0.03 -31.39 -26.64
C GLN A 329 -1.30 -31.63 -27.47
N GLU A 330 -2.38 -30.90 -27.22
CA GLU A 330 -3.62 -31.00 -27.99
C GLU A 330 -3.42 -30.62 -29.46
N LEU A 331 -2.70 -29.53 -29.72
CA LEU A 331 -2.35 -29.11 -31.07
C LEU A 331 -1.50 -30.15 -31.79
N SER A 332 -0.56 -30.78 -31.08
CA SER A 332 0.26 -31.86 -31.64
C SER A 332 -0.58 -33.08 -32.00
N LYS A 333 -1.58 -33.44 -31.18
CA LYS A 333 -2.51 -34.54 -31.47
C LYS A 333 -3.40 -34.21 -32.66
N ALA A 334 -3.94 -33.00 -32.74
CA ALA A 334 -4.78 -32.55 -33.84
C ALA A 334 -4.05 -32.54 -35.19
N LYS A 335 -2.75 -32.24 -35.20
CA LYS A 335 -1.91 -32.31 -36.42
C LYS A 335 -1.57 -33.72 -36.87
N ALA A 336 -1.68 -34.71 -35.98
CA ALA A 336 -1.36 -36.11 -36.26
C ALA A 336 -2.58 -36.92 -36.75
N ALA A 337 -3.80 -36.40 -36.55
CA ALA A 337 -5.06 -37.00 -37.00
C ALA A 337 -5.39 -36.58 -38.43
#